data_AF-A0A0F6T982-F1
#
_entry.id   AF-A0A0F6T982-F1
#
_cell.length_a   1.000
_cell.length_b   1.000
_cell.length_c   1.000
_cell.angle_alpha   90.00
_cell.angle_beta   90.00
_cell.angle_gamma   90.00
#
_symmetry.space_group_name_H-M   'P 1'
#
loop_
_entity.id
_entity.type
_entity.pdbx_description
1 polymer ?
#
loop_
_entity_poly.entity_id
_entity_poly.type
_entity_poly.pdbx_seq_one_letter_code
_entity_poly.pdbx_strand_id
1 'polypeptide(L)'
;MIFPMLIFYGGQDIINRVAPLLGYDDYIDLNPLIAGIGTLGFIFGAYLSETFRGAFLGIPKGQAEAGVAYGMSARQVFFRIQVPQMIRLAIPGFTNNWLVLTKATALISVVGLQDMMFKAKQAADATREPFNFF
;
A
#
# COMPACT_ATOMS: atom_id res chain seq x y z
N MET A 1 7.64 1.83 -15.75
CA MET A 1 6.79 3.02 -15.61
C MET A 1 5.29 2.77 -15.87
N ILE A 2 4.89 1.61 -16.41
CA ILE A 2 3.49 1.36 -16.84
C ILE A 2 2.59 0.88 -15.67
N PHE A 3 3.15 0.14 -14.71
CA PHE A 3 2.39 -0.40 -13.57
C PHE A 3 1.75 0.67 -12.66
N PRO A 4 2.45 1.76 -12.31
CA PRO A 4 1.85 2.85 -11.51
C PRO A 4 0.69 3.54 -12.23
N MET A 5 0.82 3.76 -13.55
CA MET A 5 -0.23 4.38 -14.37
C MET A 5 -1.48 3.51 -14.47
N LEU A 6 -1.32 2.18 -14.61
CA LEU A 6 -2.43 1.24 -14.64
C LEU A 6 -3.23 1.22 -13.34
N ILE A 7 -2.58 1.40 -12.19
CA ILE A 7 -3.28 1.38 -10.90
C ILE A 7 -3.96 2.73 -10.64
N PHE A 8 -3.32 3.84 -11.00
CA PHE A 8 -3.90 5.18 -10.82
C PHE A 8 -5.09 5.45 -11.77
N TYR A 9 -4.92 5.18 -13.07
CA TYR A 9 -5.96 5.41 -14.09
C TYR A 9 -6.93 4.23 -14.23
N GLY A 10 -6.46 2.98 -14.14
CA GLY A 10 -7.31 1.80 -14.21
C GLY A 10 -8.14 1.57 -12.94
N GLY A 11 -7.62 1.96 -11.77
CA GLY A 11 -8.38 1.96 -10.52
C GLY A 11 -9.53 2.98 -10.54
N GLN A 12 -9.29 4.17 -11.08
CA GLN A 12 -10.34 5.17 -11.30
C GLN A 12 -11.41 4.69 -12.29
N ASP A 13 -11.02 4.03 -13.39
CA ASP A 13 -11.98 3.45 -14.35
C ASP A 13 -12.85 2.34 -13.71
N ILE A 14 -12.26 1.46 -12.89
CA ILE A 14 -13.01 0.42 -12.17
C ILE A 14 -13.96 1.03 -11.13
N ILE A 15 -13.50 2.01 -10.35
CA ILE A 15 -14.34 2.69 -9.34
C ILE A 15 -15.51 3.40 -10.02
N ASN A 16 -15.30 4.08 -11.15
CA ASN A 16 -16.37 4.76 -11.91
C ASN A 16 -17.33 3.78 -12.61
N ARG A 17 -16.93 2.53 -12.85
CA ARG A 17 -17.82 1.48 -13.38
C ARG A 17 -18.61 0.75 -12.28
N VAL A 18 -18.08 0.72 -11.05
CA VAL A 18 -18.70 0.00 -9.91
C VAL A 18 -19.54 0.94 -9.04
N ALA A 19 -19.21 2.23 -8.94
CA ALA A 19 -20.02 3.23 -8.22
C ALA A 19 -21.49 3.32 -8.70
N PRO A 20 -21.80 3.26 -10.02
CA PRO A 20 -23.18 3.26 -10.50
C PRO A 20 -23.94 1.97 -10.12
N LEU A 21 -23.22 0.85 -9.95
CA LEU A 21 -23.82 -0.44 -9.58
C LEU A 21 -24.18 -0.52 -8.09
N LEU A 22 -23.63 0.36 -7.26
CA LEU A 22 -23.91 0.48 -5.83
C LEU A 22 -24.87 1.64 -5.50
N GLY A 23 -25.46 2.29 -6.52
CA GLY A 23 -26.43 3.38 -6.35
C GLY A 23 -25.81 4.75 -6.09
N TYR A 24 -24.53 4.94 -6.41
CA TYR A 24 -23.87 6.25 -6.43
C TYR A 24 -23.81 6.77 -7.87
N ASP A 25 -24.74 7.66 -8.23
CA ASP A 25 -24.83 8.30 -9.55
C ASP A 25 -23.93 9.55 -9.70
N ASP A 26 -23.28 9.99 -8.62
CA ASP A 26 -22.39 11.15 -8.62
C ASP A 26 -20.94 10.78 -8.92
N TYR A 27 -20.28 11.60 -9.73
CA TYR A 27 -18.83 11.56 -9.96
C TYR A 27 -18.12 11.75 -8.62
N ILE A 28 -17.60 10.67 -8.04
CA ILE A 28 -16.89 10.75 -6.76
C ILE A 28 -15.55 11.44 -7.03
N ASP A 29 -15.49 12.74 -6.73
CA ASP A 29 -14.25 13.52 -6.68
C ASP A 29 -13.43 13.02 -5.48
N LEU A 30 -12.79 11.87 -5.66
CA LEU A 30 -11.95 11.25 -4.65
C LEU A 30 -10.81 12.21 -4.33
N ASN A 31 -10.74 12.65 -3.07
CA ASN A 31 -9.62 13.44 -2.60
C ASN A 31 -8.32 12.74 -3.04
N PRO A 32 -7.45 13.41 -3.82
CA PRO A 32 -6.22 12.83 -4.36
C PRO A 32 -5.35 12.17 -3.30
N LEU A 33 -5.41 12.67 -2.06
CA LEU A 33 -4.73 12.10 -0.91
C LEU A 33 -5.28 10.71 -0.53
N ILE A 34 -6.60 10.54 -0.48
CA ILE A 34 -7.25 9.26 -0.15
C ILE A 34 -7.01 8.24 -1.27
N ALA A 35 -7.15 8.66 -2.53
CA ALA A 35 -6.87 7.81 -3.69
C ALA A 35 -5.38 7.38 -3.75
N GLY A 36 -4.47 8.30 -3.42
CA GLY A 36 -3.04 8.04 -3.33
C GLY A 36 -2.68 7.06 -2.21
N ILE A 37 -3.25 7.22 -1.01
CA ILE A 37 -3.05 6.30 0.12
C ILE A 37 -3.55 4.90 -0.22
N GLY A 38 -4.76 4.77 -0.79
CA GLY A 38 -5.33 3.48 -1.17
C GLY A 38 -4.47 2.76 -2.22
N THR A 39 -4.01 3.49 -3.22
CA THR A 39 -3.13 2.97 -4.28
C THR A 39 -1.79 2.50 -3.72
N LEU A 40 -1.14 3.32 -2.88
CA LEU A 40 0.13 2.94 -2.24
C LEU A 40 -0.04 1.74 -1.33
N GLY A 41 -1.10 1.69 -0.52
CA GLY A 41 -1.39 0.57 0.37
C GLY A 41 -1.56 -0.75 -0.38
N PHE A 42 -2.29 -0.73 -1.50
CA PHE A 42 -2.48 -1.93 -2.33
C PHE A 42 -1.16 -2.41 -2.96
N ILE A 43 -0.40 -1.50 -3.56
CA ILE A 43 0.89 -1.82 -4.19
C ILE A 43 1.88 -2.35 -3.16
N PHE A 44 2.07 -1.63 -2.05
CA PHE A 44 3.02 -2.04 -1.02
C PHE A 44 2.59 -3.32 -0.31
N GLY A 45 1.28 -3.56 -0.14
CA GLY A 45 0.77 -4.82 0.38
C GLY A 45 1.16 -6.01 -0.49
N ALA A 46 1.09 -5.88 -1.81
CA ALA A 46 1.55 -6.91 -2.75
C ALA A 46 3.08 -7.12 -2.65
N TYR A 47 3.87 -6.04 -2.62
CA TYR A 47 5.33 -6.13 -2.47
C TYR A 47 5.78 -6.75 -1.14
N LEU A 48 5.09 -6.41 -0.05
CA LEU A 48 5.32 -7.01 1.26
C LEU A 48 5.02 -8.51 1.21
N SER A 49 3.89 -8.91 0.62
CA SER A 49 3.51 -10.32 0.48
C SER A 49 4.57 -11.13 -0.26
N GLU A 50 5.12 -10.59 -1.35
CA GLU A 50 6.19 -11.25 -2.11
C GLU A 50 7.51 -11.30 -1.33
N THR A 51 7.80 -10.26 -0.53
CA THR A 51 8.97 -10.23 0.36
C THR A 51 8.87 -11.32 1.43
N PHE A 52 7.70 -11.48 2.06
CA PHE A 52 7.45 -12.55 3.03
C PHE A 52 7.50 -13.93 2.36
N ARG A 53 6.95 -14.08 1.15
CA ARG A 53 7.02 -15.32 0.37
C ARG A 53 8.47 -15.70 0.05
N GLY A 54 9.28 -14.73 -0.39
CA GLY A 54 10.71 -14.92 -0.67
C GLY A 54 11.49 -15.29 0.60
N ALA A 55 11.20 -14.63 1.72
CA ALA A 55 11.82 -14.93 3.00
C ALA A 55 11.48 -16.34 3.50
N PHE A 56 10.24 -16.78 3.31
CA PHE A 56 9.82 -18.15 3.66
C PHE A 56 10.51 -19.21 2.81
N LEU A 57 10.65 -18.98 1.50
CA LEU A 57 11.38 -19.87 0.59
C LEU A 57 12.90 -19.92 0.88
N GLY A 58 13.44 -18.87 1.50
CA GLY A 58 14.84 -18.81 1.94
C GLY A 58 15.16 -19.68 3.15
N ILE A 59 14.16 -20.25 3.84
CA ILE A 59 14.38 -21.09 5.02
C ILE A 59 14.88 -22.48 4.59
N PRO A 60 16.02 -22.96 5.13
CA PRO A 60 16.50 -24.31 4.84
C PRO A 60 15.48 -25.37 5.27
N LYS A 61 15.10 -26.27 4.35
CA LYS A 61 14.12 -27.34 4.62
C LYS A 61 14.50 -28.25 5.80
N GLY A 62 15.81 -28.46 6.02
CA GLY A 62 16.33 -29.25 7.13
C GLY A 62 15.98 -28.72 8.53
N GLN A 63 15.67 -27.42 8.68
CA GLN A 63 15.21 -26.86 9.97
C GLN A 63 13.83 -27.38 10.36
N ALA A 64 12.93 -27.55 9.37
CA ALA A 64 11.62 -28.11 9.60
C ALA A 64 11.70 -29.62 9.90
N GLU A 65 12.51 -30.34 9.14
CA GLU A 65 12.75 -31.78 9.32
C GLU A 65 13.40 -32.08 10.68
N ALA A 66 14.36 -31.27 11.12
CA ALA A 66 14.98 -31.40 12.44
C ALA A 66 13.99 -31.19 13.60
N GLY A 67 13.06 -30.23 13.46
CA GLY A 67 12.01 -30.00 14.45
C GLY A 67 11.07 -31.20 14.57
N VAL A 68 10.65 -31.78 13.46
CA VAL A 68 9.82 -32.99 13.44
C VAL A 68 10.57 -34.19 14.02
N ALA A 69 11.85 -34.37 13.69
CA ALA A 69 12.70 -35.44 14.23
C ALA A 69 12.88 -35.33 15.76
N TYR A 70 12.84 -34.11 16.30
CA TYR A 70 12.84 -33.85 17.75
C TYR A 70 11.48 -34.05 18.44
N GLY A 71 10.46 -34.54 17.71
CA GLY A 71 9.13 -34.79 18.25
C GLY A 71 8.21 -33.56 18.28
N MET A 72 8.56 -32.46 17.60
CA MET A 72 7.67 -31.30 17.50
C MET A 72 6.54 -31.56 16.50
N SER A 73 5.33 -31.14 16.87
CA SER A 73 4.20 -31.08 15.93
C SER A 73 4.43 -30.04 14.84
N ALA A 74 3.81 -30.21 13.67
CA ALA A 74 3.93 -29.27 12.55
C ALA A 74 3.63 -27.81 12.92
N ARG A 75 2.66 -27.57 13.81
CA ARG A 75 2.36 -26.23 14.34
C ARG A 75 3.50 -25.67 15.20
N GLN A 76 4.12 -26.49 16.05
CA GLN A 76 5.25 -26.05 16.87
C GLN A 76 6.45 -25.69 15.99
N VAL A 77 6.76 -26.52 14.98
CA VAL A 77 7.83 -26.22 14.01
C VAL A 77 7.53 -24.92 13.27
N PHE A 78 6.29 -24.73 12.79
CA PHE A 78 5.91 -23.51 12.10
C PHE A 78 6.09 -22.26 12.98
N PHE A 79 5.45 -22.22 14.15
CA PHE A 79 5.45 -21.01 14.99
C PHE A 79 6.76 -20.76 15.75
N ARG A 80 7.50 -21.81 16.15
CA ARG A 80 8.74 -21.65 16.94
C ARG A 80 10.01 -21.63 16.08
N ILE A 81 10.00 -22.24 14.89
CA ILE A 81 11.20 -22.37 14.05
C ILE A 81 11.03 -21.52 12.79
N GLN A 82 10.01 -21.80 11.97
CA GLN A 82 9.89 -21.19 10.65
C GLN A 82 9.52 -19.70 10.72
N VAL A 83 8.53 -19.31 11.52
CA VAL A 83 8.07 -17.91 11.65
C VAL A 83 9.20 -16.96 12.11
N PRO A 84 9.93 -17.21 13.22
CA PRO A 84 11.00 -16.29 13.64
C PRO A 84 12.16 -16.23 12.63
N GLN A 85 12.48 -17.33 11.95
CA GLN A 85 13.49 -17.33 10.89
C GLN A 85 13.03 -16.53 9.66
N MET A 86 11.77 -16.73 9.23
CA MET A 86 11.14 -15.98 8.15
C MET A 86 11.21 -14.48 8.43
N ILE A 87 10.82 -14.04 9.63
CA ILE A 87 10.83 -12.63 10.02
C ILE A 87 12.26 -12.08 9.89
N ARG A 88 13.26 -12.80 10.39
CA ARG A 88 14.66 -12.36 10.33
C ARG A 88 15.18 -12.22 8.89
N LEU A 89 14.78 -13.13 8.00
CA LEU A 89 15.06 -13.07 6.55
C LEU A 89 14.26 -11.96 5.84
N ALA A 90 13.07 -11.63 6.32
CA ALA A 90 12.20 -10.60 5.74
C ALA A 90 12.61 -9.17 6.15
N ILE A 91 13.22 -8.96 7.33
CA ILE A 91 13.61 -7.63 7.83
C ILE A 91 14.42 -6.78 6.82
N PRO A 92 15.46 -7.31 6.14
CA PRO A 92 16.22 -6.54 5.17
C PRO A 92 15.35 -6.09 3.98
N GLY A 93 14.53 -7.00 3.44
CA GLY A 93 13.61 -6.71 2.33
C GLY A 93 12.48 -5.75 2.74
N PHE A 94 11.99 -5.89 3.97
CA PHE A 94 11.02 -4.99 4.57
C PHE A 94 11.57 -3.57 4.71
N THR A 95 12.81 -3.43 5.18
CA THR A 95 13.46 -2.12 5.38
C THR A 95 13.66 -1.39 4.05
N ASN A 96 14.01 -2.12 3.00
CA ASN A 96 14.12 -1.56 1.65
C ASN A 96 12.77 -1.02 1.16
N ASN A 97 11.72 -1.85 1.23
CA ASN A 97 10.37 -1.45 0.81
C ASN A 97 9.86 -0.26 1.64
N TRP A 98 10.07 -0.26 2.95
CA TRP A 98 9.70 0.87 3.82
C TRP A 98 10.31 2.19 3.33
N LEU A 99 11.60 2.21 3.00
CA LEU A 99 12.27 3.43 2.59
C LEU A 99 11.71 3.99 1.27
N VAL A 100 11.32 3.11 0.35
CA VAL A 100 10.63 3.51 -0.89
C VAL A 100 9.21 4.02 -0.58
N LEU A 101 8.48 3.37 0.32
CA LEU A 101 7.15 3.80 0.75
C LEU A 101 7.19 5.19 1.37
N THR A 102 8.13 5.47 2.28
CA THR A 102 8.28 6.79 2.90
C THR A 102 8.49 7.89 1.86
N LYS A 103 9.32 7.62 0.85
CA LYS A 103 9.56 8.58 -0.26
C LYS A 103 8.27 8.81 -1.08
N ALA A 104 7.53 7.75 -1.38
CA ALA A 104 6.29 7.84 -2.14
C ALA A 104 5.19 8.58 -1.36
N THR A 105 5.03 8.30 -0.07
CA THR A 105 4.07 9.00 0.81
C THR A 105 4.39 10.49 0.93
N ALA A 106 5.67 10.85 1.08
CA ALA A 106 6.08 12.26 1.10
C ALA A 106 5.71 12.98 -0.20
N LEU A 107 5.95 12.34 -1.35
CA LEU A 107 5.60 12.90 -2.66
C LEU A 107 4.09 13.09 -2.82
N ILE A 108 3.29 12.06 -2.50
CA ILE A 108 1.82 12.14 -2.60
C ILE A 108 1.25 13.19 -1.66
N SER A 109 1.79 13.32 -0.45
CA SER A 109 1.37 14.35 0.51
C SER A 109 1.58 15.75 -0.06
N VAL A 110 2.76 16.03 -0.63
CA VAL A 110 3.06 17.34 -1.24
C VAL A 110 2.14 17.63 -2.42
N VAL A 111 1.95 16.68 -3.33
CA VAL A 111 1.08 16.84 -4.51
C VAL A 111 -0.38 17.03 -4.12
N GLY A 112 -0.89 16.22 -3.18
CA GLY A 112 -2.27 16.33 -2.69
C GLY A 112 -2.54 17.66 -2.00
N LEU A 113 -1.57 18.18 -1.25
CA LEU A 113 -1.68 19.48 -0.57
C LEU A 113 -1.64 20.64 -1.57
N GLN A 114 -0.81 20.55 -2.62
CA GLN A 114 -0.81 21.52 -3.73
C GLN A 114 -2.13 21.54 -4.49
N ASP A 115 -2.74 20.38 -4.76
CA ASP A 115 -4.03 20.30 -5.46
C ASP A 115 -5.17 20.87 -4.60
N MET A 116 -5.19 20.56 -3.30
CA MET A 116 -6.15 21.16 -2.37
C MET A 116 -6.00 22.69 -2.28
N MET A 117 -4.76 23.19 -2.19
CA MET A 117 -4.47 24.64 -2.21
C MET A 117 -4.92 25.29 -3.52
N PHE A 118 -4.74 24.62 -4.65
CA PHE A 118 -5.19 25.11 -5.95
C PHE A 118 -6.72 25.16 -6.04
N LYS A 119 -7.41 24.10 -5.61
CA LYS A 119 -8.88 24.06 -5.52
C LYS A 119 -9.40 25.15 -4.57
N ALA A 120 -8.77 25.35 -3.40
CA ALA A 120 -9.13 26.39 -2.44
C ALA A 120 -8.95 27.81 -3.02
N LYS A 121 -7.83 28.06 -3.71
CA LYS A 121 -7.59 29.33 -4.39
C LYS A 121 -8.62 29.59 -5.49
N GLN A 122 -8.95 28.58 -6.29
CA GLN A 122 -9.93 28.70 -7.36
C GLN A 122 -11.35 28.97 -6.80
N ALA A 123 -11.71 28.36 -5.67
CA ALA A 123 -12.95 28.65 -4.96
C ALA A 123 -12.96 30.07 -4.37
N ALA A 124 -11.86 30.52 -3.77
CA ALA A 124 -11.72 31.89 -3.25
C ALA A 124 -11.82 32.95 -4.36
N ASP A 125 -11.18 32.71 -5.51
CA ASP A 125 -11.23 33.59 -6.68
C ASP A 125 -12.64 33.63 -7.31
N ALA A 126 -13.36 32.50 -7.34
CA ALA A 126 -14.74 32.42 -7.82
C ALA A 126 -15.74 33.13 -6.88
N THR A 127 -15.49 33.10 -5.57
CA THR A 127 -16.40 33.65 -4.55
C THR A 127 -16.06 35.08 -4.15
N ARG A 128 -14.90 35.62 -4.56
CA ARG A 128 -14.37 36.95 -4.19
C ARG A 128 -14.24 37.20 -2.68
N GLU A 129 -14.27 36.16 -1.86
CA GLU A 129 -14.06 36.23 -0.41
C GLU A 129 -12.79 35.43 -0.02
N PRO A 130 -11.59 36.02 -0.18
CA PRO A 130 -10.34 35.31 0.05
C PRO A 130 -10.09 34.93 1.51
N PHE A 131 -10.74 35.57 2.48
CA PHE A 131 -10.41 35.41 3.90
C PHE A 131 -11.03 34.18 4.61
N ASN A 132 -11.97 33.47 3.99
CA ASN A 132 -12.64 32.30 4.62
C ASN A 132 -12.01 30.93 4.28
N PHE A 133 -11.00 30.89 3.39
CA PHE A 133 -10.44 29.64 2.85
C PHE A 133 -8.94 29.42 3.15
N PHE A 134 -8.34 30.25 4.01
CA PHE A 134 -6.96 30.09 4.51
C PHE A 134 -6.90 29.22 5.76
#